data_AF-A0A936KT62-F1
#
_entry.id   AF-A0A936KT62-F1
#
_cell.length_a   1.000
_cell.length_b   1.000
_cell.length_c   1.000
_cell.angle_alpha   90.00
_cell.angle_beta   90.00
_cell.angle_gamma   90.00
#
_symmetry.space_group_name_H-M   'P 1'
#
loop_
_entity.id
_entity.type
_entity.pdbx_description
1 polymer ?
#
loop_
_entity_poly.entity_id
_entity_poly.type
_entity_poly.pdbx_seq_one_letter_code
_entity_poly.pdbx_strand_id
1 'polypeptide(L)'
;MQVNKAYTQYIKEYKYWYGFTHEVADNSFIEMHFYNSDFDGFARWVLYGGNNYRIIHPPLLQEKVLTLVQQLCNWYNIDKID
;
A
#
# COMPACT_ATOMS: atom_id res chain seq x y z
N MET A 1 -0.08 -6.93 -3.76
CA MET A 1 -0.66 -5.57 -3.60
C MET A 1 -1.21 -5.15 -4.94
N GLN A 2 -2.44 -4.64 -5.02
CA GLN A 2 -2.96 -4.06 -6.26
C GLN A 2 -2.55 -2.59 -6.36
N VAL A 3 -2.16 -2.17 -7.56
CA VAL A 3 -1.78 -0.80 -7.89
C VAL A 3 -2.61 -0.33 -9.07
N ASN A 4 -3.21 0.86 -8.97
CA ASN A 4 -3.90 1.47 -10.10
C ASN A 4 -2.91 1.70 -11.26
N LYS A 5 -3.24 1.24 -12.47
CA LYS A 5 -2.40 1.39 -13.67
C LYS A 5 -1.93 2.83 -13.90
N ALA A 6 -2.80 3.82 -13.71
CA ALA A 6 -2.46 5.23 -13.89
C ALA A 6 -1.37 5.71 -12.90
N TYR A 7 -1.24 5.05 -11.75
CA TYR A 7 -0.29 5.41 -10.70
C TYR A 7 1.06 4.67 -10.81
N THR A 8 1.16 3.67 -11.69
CA THR A 8 2.37 2.84 -11.86
C THR A 8 3.58 3.66 -12.32
N GLN A 9 3.38 4.81 -12.97
CA GLN A 9 4.50 5.66 -13.36
C GLN A 9 5.24 6.28 -12.16
N TYR A 10 4.57 6.44 -11.02
CA TYR A 10 5.15 7.01 -9.81
C TYR A 10 5.83 5.97 -8.91
N ILE A 11 5.56 4.68 -9.13
CA ILE A 11 6.09 3.58 -8.30
C ILE A 11 7.39 2.98 -8.85
N LYS A 12 7.81 3.36 -10.07
CA LYS A 12 8.85 2.70 -10.89
C LYS A 12 10.08 2.26 -10.09
N GLU A 13 10.95 3.20 -9.71
CA GLU A 13 12.21 2.86 -9.03
C GLU A 13 11.98 2.56 -7.54
N TYR A 14 10.96 3.17 -6.93
CA TYR A 14 10.67 3.01 -5.51
C TYR A 14 10.25 1.57 -5.15
N LYS A 15 9.59 0.83 -6.04
CA LYS A 15 9.13 -0.54 -5.75
C LYS A 15 10.28 -1.50 -5.43
N TYR A 16 11.47 -1.28 -6.01
CA TYR A 16 12.63 -2.14 -5.78
C TYR A 16 13.20 -1.98 -4.36
N TRP A 17 13.13 -0.79 -3.77
CA TRP A 17 13.50 -0.57 -2.37
C TRP A 17 12.65 -1.39 -1.40
N TYR A 18 11.41 -1.67 -1.76
CA TYR A 18 10.48 -2.46 -0.96
C TYR A 18 10.47 -3.95 -1.33
N GLY A 19 11.47 -4.44 -2.08
CA GLY A 19 11.64 -5.86 -2.36
C GLY A 19 10.71 -6.40 -3.45
N PHE A 20 10.37 -5.58 -4.46
CA PHE A 20 9.59 -6.03 -5.61
C PHE A 20 10.19 -7.29 -6.26
N THR A 21 9.34 -8.26 -6.57
CA THR A 21 9.73 -9.53 -7.21
C THR A 21 9.17 -9.64 -8.62
N HIS A 22 7.85 -9.55 -8.76
CA HIS A 22 7.16 -9.66 -10.04
C HIS A 22 5.81 -8.96 -10.00
N GLU A 23 5.23 -8.76 -11.18
CA GLU A 23 3.89 -8.22 -11.35
C GLU A 23 3.05 -9.07 -12.32
N VAL A 24 1.75 -9.10 -12.05
CA VAL A 24 0.74 -9.74 -12.89
C VAL A 24 -0.23 -8.64 -13.34
N ALA A 25 -0.34 -8.46 -14.65
CA ALA A 25 -1.24 -7.47 -15.22
C ALA A 25 -2.68 -8.01 -15.23
N ASP A 26 -3.61 -7.26 -14.63
CA ASP A 26 -5.05 -7.42 -14.78
C ASP A 26 -5.62 -6.19 -15.54
N ASN A 27 -6.90 -6.17 -15.88
CA ASN A 27 -7.51 -5.11 -16.70
C ASN A 27 -7.39 -3.72 -16.07
N SER A 28 -7.78 -3.54 -14.81
CA SER A 28 -7.84 -2.22 -14.15
C SER A 28 -6.68 -1.95 -13.18
N PHE A 29 -6.00 -3.01 -12.74
CA PHE A 29 -4.95 -2.95 -11.74
C PHE A 29 -3.73 -3.77 -12.18
N ILE A 30 -2.58 -3.46 -11.59
CA ILE A 30 -1.40 -4.32 -11.62
C ILE A 30 -1.26 -4.95 -10.24
N GLU A 31 -1.26 -6.27 -10.17
CA GLU A 31 -0.91 -6.97 -8.95
C GLU A 31 0.61 -7.06 -8.85
N MET A 32 1.18 -6.50 -7.79
CA MET A 32 2.61 -6.50 -7.52
C MET A 32 2.92 -7.35 -6.28
N HIS A 33 3.95 -8.17 -6.39
CA HIS A 33 4.43 -9.04 -5.32
C HIS A 33 5.77 -8.56 -4.77
N PHE A 34 5.92 -8.62 -3.46
CA PHE A 34 7.06 -8.10 -2.74
C PHE A 34 7.55 -9.13 -1.73
N TYR A 35 8.87 -9.25 -1.59
CA TYR A 35 9.52 -9.98 -0.51
C TYR A 35 10.16 -8.97 0.44
N ASN A 36 9.47 -8.68 1.55
CA ASN A 36 9.89 -7.67 2.50
C ASN A 36 9.47 -8.07 3.92
N SER A 37 10.42 -8.05 4.85
CA SER A 37 10.18 -8.34 6.27
C SER A 37 9.81 -7.11 7.09
N ASP A 38 10.09 -5.90 6.58
CA ASP A 38 9.73 -4.64 7.23
C ASP A 38 8.28 -4.24 6.89
N PHE A 39 7.33 -4.81 7.62
CA PHE A 39 5.92 -4.48 7.44
C PHE A 39 5.57 -3.05 7.87
N ASP A 40 6.31 -2.45 8.81
CA ASP A 40 6.02 -1.10 9.30
C ASP A 40 6.43 -0.04 8.27
N GLY A 41 7.63 -0.17 7.69
CA GLY A 41 8.06 0.65 6.57
C GLY A 41 7.17 0.48 5.35
N PHE A 42 6.79 -0.76 5.03
CA PHE A 42 5.89 -1.04 3.91
C PHE A 42 4.49 -0.45 4.14
N ALA A 43 3.94 -0.55 5.34
CA ALA A 43 2.64 0.04 5.67
C ALA A 43 2.62 1.57 5.48
N ARG A 44 3.70 2.27 5.86
CA ARG A 44 3.85 3.72 5.65
C ARG A 44 3.92 4.08 4.18
N TRP A 45 4.60 3.27 3.38
CA TRP A 45 4.64 3.46 1.93
C TRP A 45 3.28 3.24 1.28
N VAL A 46 2.54 2.24 1.74
CA VAL A 46 1.15 2.02 1.28
C VAL A 46 0.28 3.22 1.62
N LEU A 47 0.38 3.74 2.85
CA LEU A 47 -0.36 4.93 3.28
C LEU A 47 -0.03 6.15 2.40
N TYR A 48 1.25 6.35 2.04
CA TYR A 48 1.67 7.43 1.15
C TYR A 48 0.98 7.39 -0.22
N GLY A 49 0.77 6.19 -0.79
CA GLY A 49 0.05 6.05 -2.06
C GLY A 49 -1.48 6.19 -1.95
N GLY A 50 -2.02 6.18 -0.73
CA GLY A 50 -3.45 6.30 -0.47
C GLY A 50 -4.28 5.28 -1.25
N ASN A 51 -5.36 5.75 -1.88
CA ASN A 51 -6.31 4.91 -2.63
C ASN A 51 -5.75 4.32 -3.93
N ASN A 52 -4.49 4.63 -4.30
CA ASN A 52 -3.85 4.03 -5.47
C ASN A 52 -3.29 2.63 -5.18
N TYR A 53 -3.15 2.28 -3.90
CA TYR A 53 -2.63 1.00 -3.44
C TYR A 53 -3.68 0.25 -2.61
N ARG A 54 -3.77 -1.06 -2.83
CA ARG A 54 -4.59 -1.95 -2.01
C ARG A 54 -3.80 -3.18 -1.60
N ILE A 55 -3.72 -3.43 -0.30
CA ILE A 55 -3.12 -4.67 0.22
C ILE A 55 -4.07 -5.82 -0.07
N ILE A 56 -3.52 -6.89 -0.65
CA ILE A 56 -4.24 -8.16 -0.89
C ILE A 56 -3.91 -9.13 0.25
N HIS A 57 -2.61 -9.28 0.54
CA HIS A 57 -2.07 -10.09 1.62
C HIS A 57 -0.69 -9.53 2.06
N PRO A 58 -0.22 -9.88 3.27
CA PRO A 58 -0.92 -10.61 4.33
C PRO A 58 -1.89 -9.71 5.14
N PRO A 59 -2.87 -10.29 5.86
CA PRO A 59 -3.80 -9.51 6.70
C PRO A 59 -3.10 -8.63 7.74
N LEU A 60 -1.98 -9.11 8.31
CA LEU A 60 -1.15 -8.34 9.24
C LEU A 60 -0.68 -7.00 8.67
N LEU A 61 -0.33 -6.95 7.38
CA LEU A 61 0.08 -5.71 6.73
C LEU A 61 -1.11 -4.75 6.57
N GLN A 62 -2.30 -5.29 6.28
CA GLN A 62 -3.53 -4.51 6.21
C GLN A 62 -3.88 -3.89 7.57
N GLU A 63 -3.77 -4.64 8.66
CA GLU A 63 -3.98 -4.16 10.03
C GLU A 63 -3.04 -3.02 10.39
N LYS A 64 -1.76 -3.10 9.99
CA LYS A 64 -0.79 -2.02 10.20
C LYS A 64 -1.18 -0.74 9.47
N VAL A 65 -1.61 -0.83 8.21
CA VAL A 65 -2.09 0.35 7.47
C VAL A 65 -3.34 0.95 8.10
N LEU A 66 -4.31 0.12 8.50
CA LEU A 66 -5.52 0.59 9.19
C LEU A 66 -5.18 1.29 10.51
N THR A 67 -4.20 0.78 11.26
CA THR A 67 -3.70 1.42 12.48
C THR A 67 -3.12 2.80 12.19
N LEU A 68 -2.31 2.95 11.13
CA LEU A 68 -1.76 4.25 10.73
C LEU A 68 -2.86 5.23 10.28
N VAL A 69 -3.87 4.75 9.54
CA VAL A 69 -5.03 5.57 9.14
C VAL A 69 -5.80 6.04 10.37
N GLN A 70 -6.07 5.15 11.34
CA GLN A 70 -6.76 5.54 12.57
C GLN A 70 -5.96 6.58 13.37
N GLN A 71 -4.63 6.40 13.48
CA GLN A 71 -3.76 7.38 14.11
C GLN A 71 -3.83 8.74 13.41
N LEU A 72 -3.83 8.75 12.08
CA LEU A 72 -3.94 9.96 11.27
C LEU A 72 -5.29 10.65 11.47
N CYS A 73 -6.40 9.91 11.43
CA CYS A 73 -7.74 10.44 11.67
C CYS A 73 -7.86 11.04 13.08
N ASN A 74 -7.38 10.32 14.10
CA ASN A 74 -7.36 10.80 15.49
C ASN A 74 -6.56 12.10 15.62
N TRP A 75 -5.39 12.18 14.97
CA TRP A 75 -4.54 13.37 15.00
C TRP A 75 -5.27 14.62 14.45
N TYR A 76 -6.08 14.45 13.42
CA TYR A 76 -6.84 15.53 12.79
C TYR A 76 -8.27 15.69 13.32
N ASN A 77 -8.65 14.98 14.40
CA ASN A 77 -10.01 14.96 14.95
C ASN A 77 -11.09 14.66 13.89
N ILE A 78 -10.82 13.69 13.01
CA ILE A 78 -11.77 13.22 12.01
C ILE A 78 -12.59 12.09 12.64
N ASP A 79 -13.86 12.35 12.92
CA ASP A 79 -14.82 11.31 13.32
C ASP A 79 -15.09 10.38 12.13
N LYS A 80 -15.07 9.06 12.41
CA LYS A 80 -15.25 7.91 11.49
C LYS A 80 -15.44 8.26 9.99
N ILE A 81 -14.51 7.79 9.17
CA ILE A 81 -14.68 7.74 7.71
C ILE A 81 -15.73 6.64 7.42
N ASP A 82 -16.95 7.06 7.08
CA ASP A 82 -18.02 6.19 6.56
C ASP A 82 -17.63 5.51 5.24
#